data_AF-A0A9P3GD47-F1
#
_entry.id   AF-A0A9P3GD47-F1
#
_cell.length_a   1.000
_cell.length_b   1.000
_cell.length_c   1.000
_cell.angle_alpha   90.00
_cell.angle_beta   90.00
_cell.angle_gamma   90.00
#
_symmetry.space_group_name_H-M   'P 1'
#
loop_
_entity.id
_entity.type
_entity.pdbx_description
1 polymer ?
#
loop_
_entity_poly.entity_id
_entity_poly.type
_entity_poly.pdbx_seq_one_letter_code
_entity_poly.pdbx_strand_id
1 'polypeptide(L)'
;MASSGSSSPLALNPSDLPPEVSLIIEAFAEAIRPPIIFLLLTVIFASMLIPILITLLWLSTPATRRQPIFILNVISILIGIGIGIWSSYNDLFAILNPTVPINNTANAVVGVVLPLAPWIAELVLAYRLVVVFPPARTPRWKLAAIFAFPVAVKLARLGCNIAFWRVWFREVEHSPSPLMAVEDIGLRNFLYSRAELFLQIFDNGYLSLVFIWKLHRGHIFQSRDGQRVTFGGGRSLTSRLKMLFWIAIGNFIIPVMFSMAIAIDVLVDPNYPIHLSSLFVSNYYVSIIGVVFATVWSTSTLVKKDEESWDVKRLPIATESASTTPSYRARVEPKPVEEGLFHDVVDKTQAWPDPERATSRSDVIPLTVLVQTERTSVA
;
A
#
# COMPACT_ATOMS: atom_id res chain seq x y z
N MET A 1 -9.70 6.79 62.21
CA MET A 1 -9.61 6.91 60.74
C MET A 1 -9.45 8.38 60.40
N ALA A 2 -8.23 8.83 60.14
CA ALA A 2 -7.93 10.19 59.72
C ALA A 2 -6.96 10.09 58.54
N SER A 3 -7.40 10.46 57.34
CA SER A 3 -6.58 10.49 56.13
C SER A 3 -5.72 11.75 56.16
N SER A 4 -4.41 11.58 56.36
CA SER A 4 -3.46 12.69 56.22
C SER A 4 -3.44 13.14 54.76
N GLY A 5 -3.92 14.35 54.51
CA GLY A 5 -3.80 15.02 53.21
C GLY A 5 -2.33 15.26 52.90
N SER A 6 -1.80 14.47 51.97
CA SER A 6 -0.53 14.75 51.31
C SER A 6 -0.69 16.06 50.54
N SER A 7 -0.24 17.16 51.11
CA SER A 7 -0.09 18.44 50.43
C SER A 7 0.89 18.22 49.28
N SER A 8 0.36 18.14 48.05
CA SER A 8 1.17 18.06 46.84
C SER A 8 2.24 19.15 46.89
N PRO A 9 3.54 18.79 46.76
CA PRO A 9 4.61 19.76 46.86
C PRO A 9 4.41 20.85 45.80
N LEU A 10 4.15 22.07 46.29
CA LEU A 10 4.26 23.37 45.64
C LEU A 10 4.38 23.30 44.10
N ALA A 11 3.24 23.31 43.41
CA ALA A 11 3.19 23.80 42.05
C ALA A 11 3.55 25.30 42.11
N LEU A 12 4.84 25.62 41.95
CA LEU A 12 5.31 26.99 41.79
C LEU A 12 4.50 27.64 40.68
N ASN A 13 3.86 28.76 41.00
CA ASN A 13 3.07 29.48 40.03
C ASN A 13 4.05 30.02 38.97
N PRO A 14 3.80 29.85 37.66
CA PRO A 14 4.74 30.25 36.60
C PRO A 14 5.15 31.73 36.68
N SER A 15 4.31 32.56 37.30
CA SER A 15 4.55 33.98 37.59
C SER A 15 5.65 34.25 38.61
N ASP A 16 6.05 33.26 39.40
CA ASP A 16 7.02 33.43 40.49
C ASP A 16 8.47 33.14 40.04
N LEU A 17 8.65 32.67 38.79
CA LEU A 17 9.97 32.48 38.20
C LEU A 17 10.57 33.81 37.76
N PRO A 18 11.89 34.02 37.93
CA PRO A 18 12.57 35.17 37.33
C PRO A 18 12.32 35.23 35.81
N PRO A 19 12.14 36.42 35.23
CA PRO A 19 11.79 36.57 33.81
C PRO A 19 12.83 35.94 32.88
N GLU A 20 14.11 35.94 33.28
CA GLU A 20 15.21 35.30 32.54
C GLU A 20 15.02 33.78 32.44
N VAL A 21 14.56 33.12 33.50
CA VAL A 21 14.33 31.67 33.51
C VAL A 21 13.11 31.33 32.65
N SER A 22 12.06 32.13 32.71
CA SER A 22 10.88 31.96 31.85
C SER A 22 11.26 32.03 30.37
N LEU A 23 12.09 33.00 29.97
CA LEU A 23 12.54 33.17 28.60
C LEU A 23 13.38 31.98 28.11
N ILE A 24 14.24 31.42 28.97
CA ILE A 24 15.04 30.23 28.63
C ILE A 24 14.13 29.00 28.45
N ILE A 25 13.15 28.81 29.34
CA ILE A 25 12.21 27.68 29.25
C ILE A 25 11.36 27.78 27.98
N GLU A 26 10.88 28.98 27.65
CA GLU A 26 10.08 29.23 26.44
C GLU A 26 10.90 28.99 25.18
N ALA A 27 12.11 29.55 25.09
CA ALA A 27 13.02 29.32 23.96
C ALA A 27 13.37 27.83 23.78
N PHE A 28 13.60 27.11 24.88
CA PHE A 28 13.85 25.67 24.85
C PHE A 28 12.62 24.88 24.37
N ALA A 29 11.43 25.23 24.86
CA ALA A 29 10.18 24.60 24.45
C ALA A 29 9.88 24.85 22.95
N GLU A 30 10.14 26.05 22.46
CA GLU A 30 10.01 26.38 21.04
C GLU A 30 11.00 25.61 20.16
N ALA A 31 12.26 25.46 20.61
CA ALA A 31 13.28 24.71 19.87
C ALA A 31 12.95 23.22 19.73
N ILE A 32 12.34 22.61 20.76
CA ILE A 32 12.05 21.17 20.79
C ILE A 32 10.70 20.81 20.17
N ARG A 33 9.76 21.76 20.09
CA ARG A 33 8.40 21.50 19.59
C ARG A 33 8.39 20.90 18.17
N PRO A 34 9.12 21.46 17.16
CA PRO A 34 9.10 20.88 15.82
C PRO A 34 9.66 19.46 15.74
N PRO A 35 10.84 19.13 16.32
CA PRO A 35 11.33 17.76 16.39
C PRO A 35 10.33 16.79 17.04
N ILE A 36 9.64 17.18 18.11
CA ILE A 36 8.62 16.32 18.75
C ILE A 36 7.45 16.05 17.80
N ILE A 37 6.93 17.07 17.12
CA ILE A 37 5.81 16.91 16.18
C ILE A 37 6.23 15.98 15.03
N PHE A 38 7.41 16.20 14.48
CA PHE A 38 7.95 15.41 13.38
C PHE A 38 8.23 13.95 13.79
N LEU A 39 8.80 13.74 14.98
CA LEU A 39 8.99 12.43 15.61
C LEU A 39 7.66 11.69 15.76
N LEU A 40 6.66 12.32 16.38
CA LEU A 40 5.34 11.71 16.61
C LEU A 40 4.69 11.30 15.28
N LEU A 41 4.71 12.18 14.30
CA LEU A 41 4.13 11.94 12.98
C LEU A 41 4.80 10.74 12.30
N THR A 42 6.13 10.72 12.30
CA THR A 42 6.93 9.67 11.68
C THR A 42 6.72 8.32 12.38
N VAL A 43 6.71 8.30 13.71
CA VAL A 43 6.45 7.08 14.50
C VAL A 43 5.04 6.55 14.24
N ILE A 44 4.02 7.41 14.22
CA ILE A 44 2.64 7.01 13.94
C ILE A 44 2.56 6.36 12.56
N PHE A 45 3.04 7.02 11.51
CA PHE A 45 2.95 6.46 10.16
C PHE A 45 3.81 5.20 9.98
N ALA A 46 5.03 5.18 10.48
CA ALA A 46 5.89 4.00 10.42
C ALA A 46 5.26 2.81 11.17
N SER A 47 4.63 3.05 12.34
CA SER A 47 3.93 2.01 13.09
C SER A 47 2.71 1.48 12.34
N MET A 48 1.97 2.33 11.60
CA MET A 48 0.86 1.91 10.74
C MET A 48 1.30 1.02 9.56
N LEU A 49 2.54 1.17 9.08
CA LEU A 49 3.07 0.32 8.01
C LEU A 49 3.31 -1.13 8.46
N ILE A 50 3.54 -1.39 9.74
CA ILE A 50 3.76 -2.74 10.28
C ILE A 50 2.52 -3.64 10.12
N PRO A 51 1.31 -3.29 10.63
CA PRO A 51 0.13 -4.11 10.42
C PRO A 51 -0.27 -4.19 8.94
N ILE A 52 0.01 -3.15 8.15
CA ILE A 52 -0.19 -3.18 6.69
C ILE A 52 0.71 -4.23 6.03
N LEU A 53 1.99 -4.29 6.42
CA LEU A 53 2.93 -5.31 5.95
C LEU A 53 2.48 -6.71 6.32
N ILE A 54 2.08 -6.91 7.59
CA ILE A 54 1.55 -8.20 8.07
C ILE A 54 0.30 -8.59 7.26
N THR A 55 -0.63 -7.67 7.07
CA THR A 55 -1.86 -7.90 6.29
C THR A 55 -1.55 -8.26 4.85
N LEU A 56 -0.60 -7.57 4.22
CA LEU A 56 -0.16 -7.85 2.86
C LEU A 56 0.49 -9.23 2.74
N LEU A 57 1.35 -9.61 3.69
CA LEU A 57 1.97 -10.94 3.73
C LEU A 57 0.94 -12.04 3.99
N TRP A 58 0.00 -11.82 4.90
CA TRP A 58 -1.04 -12.78 5.29
C TRP A 58 -2.04 -13.05 4.16
N LEU A 59 -2.49 -11.99 3.46
CA LEU A 59 -3.42 -12.13 2.34
C LEU A 59 -2.77 -12.59 1.03
N SER A 60 -1.43 -12.70 0.98
CA SER A 60 -0.72 -13.07 -0.23
C SER A 60 -0.55 -14.58 -0.37
N THR A 61 -0.94 -15.10 -1.53
CA THR A 61 -0.65 -16.48 -1.95
C THR A 61 0.75 -16.57 -2.58
N PRO A 62 1.39 -17.76 -2.61
CA PRO A 62 2.70 -17.95 -3.24
C PRO A 62 2.78 -17.46 -4.70
N ALA A 63 1.67 -17.53 -5.44
CA ALA A 63 1.58 -17.00 -6.80
C ALA A 63 1.60 -15.46 -6.83
N THR A 64 0.82 -14.80 -5.95
CA THR A 64 0.80 -13.33 -5.86
C THR A 64 2.13 -12.75 -5.39
N ARG A 65 2.87 -13.45 -4.52
CA ARG A 65 4.18 -13.00 -4.01
C ARG A 65 5.25 -12.86 -5.08
N ARG A 66 5.10 -13.59 -6.20
CA ARG A 66 6.01 -13.52 -7.35
C ARG A 66 5.69 -12.38 -8.32
N GLN A 67 4.56 -11.69 -8.11
CA GLN A 67 4.20 -10.57 -8.97
C GLN A 67 5.03 -9.33 -8.62
N PRO A 68 5.56 -8.59 -9.61
CA PRO A 68 6.38 -7.40 -9.36
C PRO A 68 5.69 -6.34 -8.50
N ILE A 69 4.36 -6.18 -8.62
CA ILE A 69 3.57 -5.25 -7.80
C ILE A 69 3.71 -5.58 -6.31
N PHE A 70 3.65 -6.86 -5.96
CA PHE A 70 3.77 -7.29 -4.57
C PHE A 70 5.15 -6.98 -4.02
N ILE A 71 6.20 -7.30 -4.79
CA ILE A 71 7.59 -7.05 -4.39
C ILE A 71 7.83 -5.56 -4.19
N LEU A 72 7.40 -4.72 -5.14
CA LEU A 72 7.54 -3.26 -5.06
C LEU A 72 6.80 -2.68 -3.84
N ASN A 73 5.61 -3.18 -3.52
CA ASN A 73 4.88 -2.78 -2.32
C ASN A 73 5.65 -3.14 -1.04
N VAL A 74 6.14 -4.38 -0.92
CA VAL A 74 6.94 -4.79 0.24
C VAL A 74 8.18 -3.90 0.38
N ILE A 75 8.91 -3.67 -0.71
CA ILE A 75 10.07 -2.79 -0.71
C ILE A 75 9.69 -1.38 -0.26
N SER A 76 8.59 -0.81 -0.79
CA SER A 76 8.13 0.52 -0.39
C SER A 76 7.80 0.62 1.10
N ILE A 77 7.16 -0.40 1.66
CA ILE A 77 6.84 -0.47 3.10
C ILE A 77 8.11 -0.58 3.92
N LEU A 78 9.05 -1.46 3.56
CA LEU A 78 10.31 -1.63 4.28
C LEU A 78 11.14 -0.35 4.27
N ILE A 79 11.16 0.36 3.14
CA ILE A 79 11.82 1.67 3.04
C ILE A 79 11.10 2.70 3.91
N GLY A 80 9.77 2.73 3.94
CA GLY A 80 8.98 3.58 4.84
C GLY A 80 9.26 3.33 6.31
N ILE A 81 9.36 2.07 6.73
CA ILE A 81 9.72 1.69 8.10
C ILE A 81 11.17 2.10 8.40
N GLY A 82 12.10 1.83 7.48
CA GLY A 82 13.52 2.17 7.63
C GLY A 82 13.76 3.67 7.78
N ILE A 83 13.14 4.49 6.90
CA ILE A 83 13.16 5.95 7.00
C ILE A 83 12.55 6.42 8.32
N GLY A 84 11.47 5.77 8.75
CA GLY A 84 10.79 6.12 10.00
C GLY A 84 11.66 5.90 11.23
N ILE A 85 12.28 4.72 11.34
CA ILE A 85 13.22 4.38 12.42
C ILE A 85 14.41 5.33 12.41
N TRP A 86 15.01 5.56 11.24
CA TRP A 86 16.17 6.41 11.10
C TRP A 86 15.89 7.86 11.49
N SER A 87 14.79 8.43 10.99
CA SER A 87 14.41 9.82 11.31
C SER A 87 14.08 9.95 12.80
N SER A 88 13.31 9.02 13.35
CA SER A 88 12.96 9.00 14.78
C SER A 88 14.19 8.93 15.68
N TYR A 89 15.21 8.17 15.28
CA TYR A 89 16.48 8.11 16.01
C TYR A 89 17.19 9.47 15.98
N ASN A 90 17.27 10.13 14.84
CA ASN A 90 17.91 11.45 14.73
C ASN A 90 17.17 12.53 15.52
N ASP A 91 15.84 12.55 15.45
CA ASP A 91 15.03 13.51 16.21
C ASP A 91 15.19 13.29 17.72
N LEU A 92 15.12 12.03 18.17
CA LEU A 92 15.33 11.69 19.58
C LEU A 92 16.75 12.05 20.03
N PHE A 93 17.75 11.79 19.20
CA PHE A 93 19.13 12.14 19.49
C PHE A 93 19.31 13.66 19.61
N ALA A 94 18.69 14.44 18.71
CA ALA A 94 18.71 15.90 18.73
C ALA A 94 18.04 16.48 19.99
N ILE A 95 16.93 15.89 20.42
CA ILE A 95 16.22 16.28 21.65
C ILE A 95 17.05 15.96 22.89
N LEU A 96 17.70 14.80 22.93
CA LEU A 96 18.47 14.36 24.10
C LEU A 96 19.86 15.00 24.19
N ASN A 97 20.45 15.39 23.07
CA ASN A 97 21.82 15.92 23.01
C ASN A 97 21.87 17.24 22.22
N PRO A 98 21.23 18.32 22.70
CA PRO A 98 21.13 19.58 21.97
C PRO A 98 22.49 20.25 21.69
N THR A 99 23.53 19.88 22.44
CA THR A 99 24.90 20.42 22.28
C THR A 99 25.77 19.61 21.33
N VAL A 100 25.33 18.42 20.90
CA VAL A 100 26.12 17.55 20.03
C VAL A 100 25.63 17.73 18.59
N PRO A 101 26.48 18.19 17.66
CA PRO A 101 26.08 18.36 16.28
C PRO A 101 25.72 17.00 15.66
N ILE A 102 24.62 16.97 14.91
CA ILE A 102 24.22 15.78 14.16
C ILE A 102 25.21 15.56 13.03
N ASN A 103 25.54 14.30 12.73
CA ASN A 103 26.45 13.96 11.65
C ASN A 103 25.92 14.48 10.29
N ASN A 104 26.64 15.42 9.68
CA ASN A 104 26.27 16.03 8.40
C ASN A 104 26.07 14.99 7.29
N THR A 105 26.86 13.92 7.28
CA THR A 105 26.71 12.83 6.30
C THR A 105 25.38 12.10 6.49
N ALA A 106 24.98 11.84 7.73
CA ALA A 106 23.70 11.19 8.03
C ALA A 106 22.52 12.05 7.56
N ASN A 107 22.57 13.36 7.83
CA ASN A 107 21.57 14.31 7.36
C ASN A 107 21.54 14.44 5.84
N ALA A 108 22.71 14.45 5.21
CA ALA A 108 22.83 14.55 3.76
C ALA A 108 22.15 13.35 3.07
N VAL A 109 22.36 12.14 3.60
CA VAL A 109 21.70 10.91 3.11
C VAL A 109 20.18 11.01 3.25
N VAL A 110 19.66 11.54 4.35
CA VAL A 110 18.20 11.72 4.54
C VAL A 110 17.61 12.64 3.47
N GLY A 111 18.25 13.77 3.19
CA GLY A 111 17.82 14.70 2.15
C GLY A 111 17.82 14.11 0.74
N VAL A 112 18.55 13.01 0.50
CA VAL A 112 18.52 12.26 -0.76
C VAL A 112 17.46 11.16 -0.75
N VAL A 113 17.38 10.39 0.33
CA VAL A 113 16.48 9.23 0.44
C VAL A 113 15.02 9.65 0.48
N LEU A 114 14.69 10.75 1.18
CA LEU A 114 13.32 11.18 1.39
C LEU A 114 12.63 11.61 0.07
N PRO A 115 13.26 12.42 -0.81
CA PRO A 115 12.69 12.72 -2.14
C PRO A 115 12.65 11.53 -3.11
N LEU A 116 13.50 10.51 -2.91
CA LEU A 116 13.47 9.28 -3.71
C LEU A 116 12.32 8.35 -3.33
N ALA A 117 11.81 8.43 -2.11
CA ALA A 117 10.85 7.48 -1.63
C ALA A 117 9.48 7.54 -2.38
N PRO A 118 8.93 8.72 -2.72
CA PRO A 118 7.78 8.83 -3.62
C PRO A 118 7.98 8.18 -4.99
N TRP A 119 9.21 8.15 -5.52
CA TRP A 119 9.49 7.51 -6.80
C TRP A 119 9.19 6.02 -6.77
N ILE A 120 9.44 5.35 -5.64
CA ILE A 120 9.18 3.92 -5.50
C ILE A 120 7.67 3.64 -5.51
N ALA A 121 6.88 4.47 -4.82
CA ALA A 121 5.42 4.38 -4.86
C ALA A 121 4.88 4.64 -6.28
N GLU A 122 5.48 5.58 -7.00
CA GLU A 122 5.12 5.88 -8.40
C GLU A 122 5.54 4.79 -9.37
N LEU A 123 6.62 4.04 -9.11
CA LEU A 123 6.98 2.86 -9.91
C LEU A 123 5.89 1.78 -9.82
N VAL A 124 5.27 1.60 -8.65
CA VAL A 124 4.10 0.70 -8.51
C VAL A 124 2.95 1.21 -9.38
N LEU A 125 2.70 2.52 -9.38
CA LEU A 125 1.65 3.14 -10.17
C LEU A 125 1.88 2.96 -11.68
N ALA A 126 3.11 3.23 -12.13
CA ALA A 126 3.53 3.05 -13.52
C ALA A 126 3.38 1.58 -13.94
N TYR A 127 3.78 0.64 -13.08
CA TYR A 127 3.62 -0.78 -13.36
C TYR A 127 2.15 -1.18 -13.50
N ARG A 128 1.25 -0.66 -12.64
CA ARG A 128 -0.19 -0.90 -12.78
C ARG A 128 -0.72 -0.37 -14.10
N LEU A 129 -0.24 0.78 -14.57
CA LEU A 129 -0.62 1.31 -15.87
C LEU A 129 -0.17 0.37 -17.02
N VAL A 130 1.04 -0.19 -16.94
CA VAL A 130 1.54 -1.17 -17.92
C VAL A 130 0.65 -2.42 -17.95
N VAL A 131 0.18 -2.89 -16.80
CA VAL A 131 -0.74 -4.03 -16.72
C VAL A 131 -2.10 -3.70 -17.37
N VAL A 132 -2.59 -2.47 -17.20
CA VAL A 132 -3.84 -1.99 -17.81
C VAL A 132 -3.72 -1.79 -19.33
N PHE A 133 -2.53 -1.43 -19.81
CA PHE A 133 -2.20 -1.28 -21.22
C PHE A 133 -1.20 -2.34 -21.66
N PRO A 134 -1.63 -3.61 -21.80
CA PRO A 134 -0.72 -4.71 -22.12
C PRO A 134 0.04 -4.40 -23.42
N PRO A 135 1.39 -4.44 -23.40
CA PRO A 135 2.21 -4.15 -24.57
C PRO A 135 1.91 -5.06 -25.78
N ALA A 136 1.40 -6.27 -25.53
CA ALA A 136 1.05 -7.24 -26.56
C ALA A 136 -0.23 -6.87 -27.35
N ARG A 137 -1.16 -6.09 -26.77
CA ARG A 137 -2.45 -5.76 -27.42
C ARG A 137 -2.56 -4.30 -27.85
N THR A 138 -1.75 -3.42 -27.26
CA THR A 138 -1.78 -1.99 -27.56
C THR A 138 -0.69 -1.69 -28.59
N PRO A 139 -1.02 -1.08 -29.75
CA PRO A 139 0.01 -0.75 -30.73
C PRO A 139 1.06 0.18 -30.10
N ARG A 140 2.34 -0.08 -30.39
CA ARG A 140 3.49 0.54 -29.71
C ARG A 140 3.44 2.07 -29.72
N TRP A 141 2.96 2.68 -30.81
CA TRP A 141 2.83 4.14 -30.90
C TRP A 141 1.80 4.72 -29.93
N LYS A 142 0.68 4.03 -29.67
CA LYS A 142 -0.31 4.46 -28.67
C LYS A 142 0.26 4.34 -27.27
N LEU A 143 0.97 3.24 -27.00
CA LEU A 143 1.63 3.03 -25.72
C LEU A 143 2.70 4.10 -25.50
N ALA A 144 3.55 4.37 -26.49
CA ALA A 144 4.53 5.44 -26.45
C ALA A 144 3.88 6.80 -26.20
N ALA A 145 2.78 7.13 -26.89
CA ALA A 145 2.06 8.39 -26.65
C ALA A 145 1.48 8.50 -25.23
N ILE A 146 0.95 7.41 -24.67
CA ILE A 146 0.40 7.40 -23.31
C ILE A 146 1.50 7.60 -22.26
N PHE A 147 2.66 6.96 -22.45
CA PHE A 147 3.78 7.01 -21.50
C PHE A 147 4.74 8.18 -21.73
N ALA A 148 4.71 8.84 -22.89
CA ALA A 148 5.61 9.95 -23.20
C ALA A 148 5.48 11.10 -22.19
N PHE A 149 4.25 11.48 -21.84
CA PHE A 149 4.01 12.55 -20.86
C PHE A 149 4.52 12.18 -19.46
N PRO A 150 4.13 11.05 -18.83
CA PRO A 150 4.69 10.64 -17.53
C PRO A 150 6.21 10.52 -17.53
N VAL A 151 6.80 9.97 -18.58
CA VAL A 151 8.27 9.85 -18.69
C VAL A 151 8.92 11.23 -18.74
N ALA A 152 8.40 12.14 -19.56
CA ALA A 152 8.91 13.51 -19.64
C ALA A 152 8.80 14.25 -18.30
N VAL A 153 7.66 14.13 -17.61
CA VAL A 153 7.45 14.74 -16.29
C VAL A 153 8.38 14.14 -15.24
N LYS A 154 8.62 12.83 -15.25
CA LYS A 154 9.60 12.19 -14.36
C LYS A 154 11.02 12.67 -14.63
N LEU A 155 11.43 12.79 -15.89
CA LEU A 155 12.75 13.34 -16.23
C LEU A 155 12.89 14.79 -15.74
N ALA A 156 11.85 15.61 -15.88
CA ALA A 156 11.83 16.96 -15.33
C ALA A 156 11.96 16.97 -13.80
N ARG A 157 11.21 16.10 -13.10
CA ARG A 157 11.30 15.95 -11.63
C ARG A 157 12.67 15.47 -11.18
N LEU A 158 13.29 14.55 -11.91
CA LEU A 158 14.66 14.12 -11.63
C LEU A 158 15.64 15.29 -11.76
N GLY A 159 15.47 16.13 -12.79
CA GLY A 159 16.23 17.37 -12.93
C GLY A 159 16.06 18.32 -11.74
N CYS A 160 14.82 18.54 -11.29
CA CYS A 160 14.53 19.33 -10.09
C CYS A 160 15.19 18.74 -8.83
N ASN A 161 15.11 17.42 -8.64
CA ASN A 161 15.74 16.74 -7.49
C ASN A 161 17.26 16.81 -7.53
N ILE A 162 17.89 16.64 -8.70
CA ILE A 162 19.36 16.79 -8.83
C ILE A 162 19.78 18.23 -8.52
N ALA A 163 19.05 19.23 -9.01
CA ALA A 163 19.31 20.63 -8.70
C ALA A 163 19.14 20.91 -7.21
N PHE A 164 18.07 20.39 -6.60
CA PHE A 164 17.83 20.47 -5.16
C PHE A 164 18.98 19.83 -4.37
N TRP A 165 19.37 18.60 -4.70
CA TRP A 165 20.47 17.90 -4.01
C TRP A 165 21.78 18.65 -4.09
N ARG A 166 22.10 19.22 -5.25
CA ARG A 166 23.31 20.03 -5.42
C ARG A 166 23.35 21.18 -4.41
N VAL A 167 22.22 21.84 -4.19
CA VAL A 167 22.15 22.93 -3.21
C VAL A 167 22.11 22.39 -1.78
N TRP A 168 21.35 21.34 -1.53
CA TRP A 168 21.28 20.65 -0.25
C TRP A 168 22.67 20.27 0.29
N PHE A 169 23.49 19.60 -0.53
CA PHE A 169 24.85 19.22 -0.12
C PHE A 169 25.73 20.43 0.19
N ARG A 170 25.58 21.53 -0.54
CA ARG A 170 26.33 22.77 -0.29
C ARG A 170 25.93 23.40 1.04
N GLU A 171 24.64 23.50 1.33
CA GLU A 171 24.18 24.17 2.56
C GLU A 171 24.37 23.30 3.81
N VAL A 172 24.20 21.97 3.72
CA VAL A 172 24.44 21.05 4.85
C VAL A 172 25.89 21.07 5.33
N GLU A 173 26.84 21.35 4.46
CA GLU A 173 28.26 21.49 4.84
C GLU A 173 28.51 22.72 5.70
N HIS A 174 27.73 23.79 5.52
CA HIS A 174 27.90 25.08 6.19
C HIS A 174 26.93 25.29 7.37
N SER A 175 25.88 24.47 7.47
CA SER A 175 24.83 24.64 8.47
C SER A 175 25.17 23.92 9.78
N PRO A 176 25.03 24.58 10.94
CA PRO A 176 25.30 23.96 12.25
C PRO A 176 24.22 22.94 12.64
N SER A 177 23.03 23.00 12.03
CA SER A 177 21.96 22.02 12.22
C SER A 177 21.19 21.77 10.92
N PRO A 178 20.62 20.56 10.73
CA PRO A 178 19.81 20.25 9.54
C PRO A 178 18.52 21.07 9.46
N LEU A 179 17.94 21.48 10.60
CA LEU A 179 16.75 22.33 10.61
C LEU A 179 17.08 23.73 10.04
N MET A 180 18.22 24.31 10.47
CA MET A 180 18.71 25.57 9.91
C MET A 180 19.08 25.43 8.44
N ALA A 181 19.64 24.28 8.02
CA ALA A 181 19.90 24.02 6.60
C ALA A 181 18.59 24.06 5.78
N VAL A 182 17.51 23.46 6.27
CA VAL A 182 16.20 23.51 5.61
C VAL A 182 15.66 24.94 5.55
N GLU A 183 15.82 25.71 6.63
CA GLU A 183 15.38 27.12 6.70
C GLU A 183 16.14 28.01 5.71
N ASP A 184 17.48 27.90 5.67
CA ASP A 184 18.34 28.63 4.74
C ASP A 184 18.09 28.23 3.28
N ILE A 185 17.83 26.95 3.02
CA ILE A 185 17.45 26.46 1.70
C ILE A 185 16.07 26.99 1.28
N GLY A 186 15.15 27.11 2.24
CA GLY A 186 13.73 27.41 2.06
C GLY A 186 13.43 28.73 1.35
N LEU A 187 14.28 29.77 1.52
CA LEU A 187 14.01 31.05 0.88
C LEU A 187 14.46 31.11 -0.60
N ARG A 188 15.61 30.50 -0.95
CA ARG A 188 16.24 30.65 -2.28
C ARG A 188 16.00 29.49 -3.24
N ASN A 189 15.89 28.26 -2.74
CA ASN A 189 15.80 27.05 -3.59
C ASN A 189 14.38 26.54 -3.78
N PHE A 190 13.42 27.33 -3.30
CA PHE A 190 12.01 27.04 -3.30
C PHE A 190 11.43 26.72 -4.69
N LEU A 191 12.05 27.25 -5.75
CA LEU A 191 11.60 27.03 -7.12
C LEU A 191 11.67 25.56 -7.51
N TYR A 192 12.71 24.82 -7.10
CA TYR A 192 12.87 23.40 -7.46
C TYR A 192 11.84 22.53 -6.74
N SER A 193 11.65 22.75 -5.44
CA SER A 193 10.67 22.00 -4.64
C SER A 193 9.24 22.32 -5.07
N ARG A 194 8.92 23.58 -5.39
CA ARG A 194 7.61 23.97 -5.94
C ARG A 194 7.37 23.32 -7.30
N ALA A 195 8.34 23.40 -8.20
CA ALA A 195 8.24 22.76 -9.51
C ALA A 195 8.06 21.24 -9.38
N GLU A 196 8.80 20.59 -8.48
CA GLU A 196 8.66 19.17 -8.17
C GLU A 196 7.24 18.83 -7.71
N LEU A 197 6.70 19.58 -6.75
CA LEU A 197 5.34 19.40 -6.24
C LEU A 197 4.28 19.56 -7.34
N PHE A 198 4.39 20.59 -8.18
CA PHE A 198 3.47 20.78 -9.31
C PHE A 198 3.58 19.65 -10.31
N LEU A 199 4.80 19.27 -10.68
CA LEU A 199 5.04 18.15 -11.60
C LEU A 199 4.51 16.84 -11.02
N GLN A 200 4.60 16.62 -9.71
CA GLN A 200 4.02 15.47 -9.02
C GLN A 200 2.49 15.47 -9.12
N ILE A 201 1.83 16.62 -8.91
CA ILE A 201 0.37 16.76 -9.06
C ILE A 201 -0.04 16.45 -10.50
N PHE A 202 0.68 16.98 -11.50
CA PHE A 202 0.38 16.73 -12.92
C PHE A 202 0.63 15.28 -13.32
N ASP A 203 1.73 14.67 -12.90
CA ASP A 203 2.05 13.27 -13.21
C ASP A 203 1.00 12.33 -12.63
N ASN A 204 0.75 12.45 -11.32
CA ASN A 204 -0.22 11.61 -10.63
C ASN A 204 -1.63 11.87 -11.16
N GLY A 205 -2.03 13.13 -11.34
CA GLY A 205 -3.32 13.51 -11.92
C GLY A 205 -3.53 12.93 -13.33
N TYR A 206 -2.52 13.02 -14.20
CA TYR A 206 -2.58 12.44 -15.54
C TYR A 206 -2.72 10.91 -15.51
N LEU A 207 -1.90 10.22 -14.72
CA LEU A 207 -1.97 8.75 -14.58
C LEU A 207 -3.35 8.31 -14.05
N SER A 208 -3.92 9.08 -13.12
CA SER A 208 -5.29 8.89 -12.61
C SER A 208 -6.33 9.00 -13.72
N LEU A 209 -6.27 10.09 -14.49
CA LEU A 209 -7.22 10.39 -15.56
C LEU A 209 -7.14 9.35 -16.67
N VAL A 210 -5.93 8.93 -17.08
CA VAL A 210 -5.74 7.89 -18.09
C VAL A 210 -6.27 6.55 -17.60
N PHE A 211 -6.04 6.19 -16.34
CA PHE A 211 -6.56 4.96 -15.73
C PHE A 211 -8.10 4.97 -15.71
N ILE A 212 -8.72 6.04 -15.22
CA ILE A 212 -10.17 6.20 -15.18
C ILE A 212 -10.78 6.25 -16.59
N TRP A 213 -10.15 6.96 -17.52
CA TRP A 213 -10.59 7.02 -18.91
C TRP A 213 -10.56 5.64 -19.57
N LYS A 214 -9.49 4.88 -19.36
CA LYS A 214 -9.37 3.51 -19.88
C LYS A 214 -10.42 2.59 -19.29
N LEU A 215 -10.71 2.74 -17.99
CA LEU A 215 -11.77 2.02 -17.31
C LEU A 215 -13.15 2.34 -17.89
N HIS A 216 -13.46 3.62 -18.07
CA HIS A 216 -14.71 4.09 -18.66
C HIS A 216 -14.88 3.61 -20.11
N ARG A 217 -13.81 3.65 -20.92
CA ARG A 217 -13.87 3.20 -22.31
C ARG A 217 -13.94 1.67 -22.43
N GLY A 218 -13.19 0.94 -21.60
CA GLY A 218 -13.25 -0.52 -21.56
C GLY A 218 -14.66 -1.02 -21.23
N HIS A 219 -15.38 -0.29 -20.37
CA HIS A 219 -16.77 -0.55 -20.05
C HIS A 219 -17.72 -0.37 -21.24
N ILE A 220 -17.62 0.76 -21.97
CA ILE A 220 -18.54 1.07 -23.08
C ILE A 220 -18.36 0.12 -24.27
N PHE A 221 -17.13 -0.25 -24.60
CA PHE A 221 -16.86 -1.07 -25.78
C PHE A 221 -17.19 -2.55 -25.55
N GLN A 222 -17.05 -3.06 -24.32
CA GLN A 222 -17.29 -4.47 -24.04
C GLN A 222 -18.77 -4.82 -23.90
N SER A 223 -19.66 -3.83 -23.76
CA SER A 223 -21.12 -4.02 -23.79
C SER A 223 -21.73 -4.04 -25.20
N ARG A 224 -20.98 -3.62 -26.23
CA ARG A 224 -21.54 -3.35 -27.57
C ARG A 224 -21.29 -4.46 -28.58
N ASP A 225 -20.20 -5.20 -28.43
CA ASP A 225 -20.00 -6.45 -29.16
C ASP A 225 -20.74 -7.55 -28.42
N GLY A 226 -21.97 -7.85 -28.84
CA GLY A 226 -22.91 -8.83 -28.26
C GLY A 226 -22.40 -10.28 -28.16
N GLN A 227 -21.12 -10.51 -28.38
CA GLN A 227 -20.44 -11.74 -28.04
C GLN A 227 -20.23 -11.76 -26.53
N ARG A 228 -21.24 -12.28 -25.82
CA ARG A 228 -21.13 -12.73 -24.43
C ARG A 228 -19.92 -13.65 -24.34
N VAL A 229 -18.75 -13.09 -24.05
CA VAL A 229 -17.67 -13.88 -23.48
C VAL A 229 -18.17 -14.21 -22.09
N THR A 230 -18.85 -15.35 -21.99
CA THR A 230 -19.23 -15.99 -20.74
C THR A 230 -17.93 -16.38 -20.04
N PHE A 231 -17.25 -15.39 -19.47
CA PHE A 231 -16.28 -15.61 -18.41
C PHE A 231 -17.10 -16.15 -17.24
N GLY A 232 -17.15 -17.48 -17.15
CA GLY A 232 -17.91 -18.22 -16.14
C GLY A 232 -17.74 -17.62 -14.74
N GLY A 233 -18.87 -17.30 -14.13
CA GLY A 233 -18.96 -16.68 -12.81
C GLY A 233 -19.52 -15.27 -12.88
N GLY A 234 -20.86 -15.17 -12.82
CA GLY A 234 -21.72 -13.99 -12.84
C GLY A 234 -21.39 -12.88 -11.84
N ARG A 235 -20.20 -12.29 -11.92
CA ARG A 235 -19.95 -11.01 -11.24
C ARG A 235 -20.76 -9.94 -11.95
N SER A 236 -21.70 -9.35 -11.22
CA SER A 236 -22.26 -8.06 -11.58
C SER A 236 -21.11 -7.10 -11.88
N LEU A 237 -21.14 -6.53 -13.09
CA LEU A 237 -20.19 -5.57 -13.59
C LEU A 237 -19.94 -4.42 -12.59
N THR A 238 -20.96 -4.08 -11.81
CA THR A 238 -20.93 -3.12 -10.71
C THR A 238 -19.90 -3.47 -9.63
N SER A 239 -19.72 -4.75 -9.30
CA SER A 239 -18.75 -5.18 -8.27
C SER A 239 -17.31 -4.94 -8.73
N ARG A 240 -17.01 -5.20 -10.00
CA ARG A 240 -15.69 -4.93 -10.59
C ARG A 240 -15.42 -3.42 -10.71
N LEU A 241 -16.42 -2.66 -11.10
CA LEU A 241 -16.32 -1.19 -11.18
C LEU A 241 -16.05 -0.58 -9.80
N LYS A 242 -16.80 -1.02 -8.77
CA LYS A 242 -16.61 -0.59 -7.39
C LYS A 242 -15.19 -0.88 -6.90
N MET A 243 -14.67 -2.08 -7.16
CA MET A 243 -13.30 -2.46 -6.80
C MET A 243 -12.25 -1.58 -7.49
N LEU A 244 -12.36 -1.37 -8.81
CA LEU A 244 -11.44 -0.53 -9.56
C LEU A 244 -11.52 0.95 -9.18
N PHE A 245 -12.70 1.43 -8.81
CA PHE A 245 -12.91 2.77 -8.27
C PHE A 245 -12.20 2.95 -6.92
N TRP A 246 -12.29 1.98 -6.01
CA TRP A 246 -11.55 2.01 -4.75
C TRP A 246 -10.04 1.98 -4.96
N ILE A 247 -9.58 1.17 -5.92
CA ILE A 247 -8.17 1.16 -6.35
C ILE A 247 -7.77 2.55 -6.86
N ALA A 248 -8.63 3.19 -7.67
CA ALA A 248 -8.39 4.53 -8.19
C ALA A 248 -8.33 5.56 -7.06
N ILE A 249 -9.28 5.58 -6.12
CA ILE A 249 -9.27 6.53 -5.00
C ILE A 249 -8.01 6.38 -4.15
N GLY A 250 -7.71 5.16 -3.71
CA GLY A 250 -6.60 4.91 -2.79
C GLY A 250 -5.24 5.23 -3.39
N ASN A 251 -5.02 4.87 -4.65
CA ASN A 251 -3.72 5.08 -5.30
C ASN A 251 -3.49 6.48 -5.83
N PHE A 252 -4.56 7.18 -6.17
CA PHE A 252 -4.45 8.34 -7.04
C PHE A 252 -5.03 9.59 -6.42
N ILE A 253 -6.31 9.54 -6.02
CA ILE A 253 -7.01 10.75 -5.55
C ILE A 253 -6.45 11.20 -4.21
N ILE A 254 -6.26 10.28 -3.26
CA ILE A 254 -5.78 10.65 -1.92
C ILE A 254 -4.37 11.28 -1.98
N PRO A 255 -3.36 10.66 -2.62
CA PRO A 255 -2.04 11.28 -2.73
C PRO A 255 -2.04 12.60 -3.50
N VAL A 256 -2.85 12.74 -4.55
CA VAL A 256 -2.98 14.00 -5.32
C VAL A 256 -3.60 15.10 -4.49
N MET A 257 -4.69 14.82 -3.77
CA MET A 257 -5.33 15.78 -2.87
C MET A 257 -4.38 16.24 -1.77
N PHE A 258 -3.61 15.31 -1.21
CA PHE A 258 -2.60 15.63 -0.21
C PHE A 258 -1.47 16.48 -0.81
N SER A 259 -0.94 16.12 -1.98
CA SER A 259 0.05 16.92 -2.70
C SER A 259 -0.46 18.33 -3.04
N MET A 260 -1.75 18.46 -3.38
CA MET A 260 -2.40 19.75 -3.63
C MET A 260 -2.52 20.58 -2.35
N ALA A 261 -2.86 19.97 -1.21
CA ALA A 261 -2.89 20.65 0.08
C ALA A 261 -1.51 21.19 0.45
N ILE A 262 -0.44 20.40 0.24
CA ILE A 262 0.94 20.84 0.46
C ILE A 262 1.29 22.00 -0.47
N ALA A 263 0.95 21.91 -1.76
CA ALA A 263 1.22 22.98 -2.70
C ALA A 263 0.50 24.28 -2.30
N ILE A 264 -0.73 24.21 -1.79
CA ILE A 264 -1.47 25.37 -1.29
C ILE A 264 -0.78 25.95 -0.04
N ASP A 265 -0.45 25.11 0.93
CA ASP A 265 0.23 25.53 2.18
C ASP A 265 1.54 26.27 1.87
N VAL A 266 2.35 25.69 0.99
CA VAL A 266 3.60 26.25 0.44
C VAL A 266 3.43 27.59 -0.28
N LEU A 267 2.25 27.88 -0.84
CA LEU A 267 1.99 29.13 -1.56
C LEU A 267 1.38 30.21 -0.67
N VAL A 268 0.69 29.81 0.40
CA VAL A 268 -0.10 30.72 1.25
C VAL A 268 0.64 31.11 2.52
N ASP A 269 1.31 30.18 3.20
CA ASP A 269 1.94 30.45 4.49
C ASP A 269 3.40 30.90 4.31
N PRO A 270 3.78 32.12 4.75
CA PRO A 270 5.18 32.54 4.77
C PRO A 270 6.04 31.81 5.81
N ASN A 271 5.43 31.22 6.85
CA ASN A 271 6.10 30.46 7.92
C ASN A 271 6.07 28.94 7.69
N TYR A 272 5.80 28.52 6.47
CA TYR A 272 5.72 27.11 6.07
C TYR A 272 6.95 26.21 6.32
N PRO A 273 8.24 26.66 6.46
CA PRO A 273 9.38 25.72 6.49
C PRO A 273 9.27 24.64 7.57
N ILE A 274 8.73 24.99 8.73
CA ILE A 274 8.52 24.06 9.86
C ILE A 274 7.43 23.03 9.52
N HIS A 275 6.33 23.48 8.93
CA HIS A 275 5.20 22.64 8.55
C HIS A 275 5.51 21.76 7.35
N LEU A 276 6.36 22.24 6.44
CA LEU A 276 6.67 21.61 5.17
C LEU A 276 7.29 20.23 5.33
N SER A 277 8.24 20.08 6.25
CA SER A 277 8.90 18.79 6.51
C SER A 277 7.90 17.73 6.98
N SER A 278 7.02 18.09 7.91
CA SER A 278 5.94 17.22 8.40
C SER A 278 4.94 16.85 7.29
N LEU A 279 4.62 17.81 6.43
CA LEU A 279 3.75 17.60 5.28
C LEU A 279 4.36 16.67 4.23
N PHE A 280 5.64 16.84 3.87
CA PHE A 280 6.33 15.95 2.93
C PHE A 280 6.37 14.51 3.43
N VAL A 281 6.72 14.32 4.70
CA VAL A 281 6.71 12.98 5.32
C VAL A 281 5.31 12.38 5.30
N SER A 282 4.28 13.17 5.61
CA SER A 282 2.89 12.71 5.54
C SER A 282 2.51 12.30 4.11
N ASN A 283 2.85 13.10 3.09
CA ASN A 283 2.55 12.80 1.69
C ASN A 283 3.19 11.48 1.26
N TYR A 284 4.43 11.27 1.67
CA TYR A 284 5.17 10.06 1.42
C TYR A 284 4.47 8.83 2.00
N TYR A 285 4.16 8.84 3.31
CA TYR A 285 3.49 7.71 3.95
C TYR A 285 2.08 7.49 3.40
N VAL A 286 1.31 8.55 3.17
CA VAL A 286 -0.03 8.48 2.54
C VAL A 286 0.05 7.84 1.16
N SER A 287 1.11 8.13 0.39
CA SER A 287 1.33 7.52 -0.93
C SER A 287 1.61 6.01 -0.82
N ILE A 288 2.49 5.57 0.10
CA ILE A 288 2.73 4.14 0.34
C ILE A 288 1.45 3.45 0.79
N ILE A 289 0.80 4.01 1.81
CA ILE A 289 -0.43 3.47 2.40
C ILE A 289 -1.50 3.33 1.32
N GLY A 290 -1.74 4.37 0.54
CA GLY A 290 -2.72 4.37 -0.55
C GLY A 290 -2.46 3.29 -1.59
N VAL A 291 -1.20 3.16 -2.02
CA VAL A 291 -0.77 2.13 -2.98
C VAL A 291 -0.97 0.72 -2.42
N VAL A 292 -0.57 0.48 -1.18
CA VAL A 292 -0.67 -0.84 -0.56
C VAL A 292 -2.13 -1.21 -0.30
N PHE A 293 -2.94 -0.30 0.24
CA PHE A 293 -4.36 -0.53 0.52
C PHE A 293 -5.12 -0.97 -0.73
N ALA A 294 -4.88 -0.30 -1.86
CA ALA A 294 -5.51 -0.73 -3.11
C ALA A 294 -5.06 -2.14 -3.55
N THR A 295 -3.82 -2.54 -3.26
CA THR A 295 -3.34 -3.88 -3.57
C THR A 295 -4.03 -4.91 -2.69
N VAL A 296 -4.06 -4.67 -1.37
CA VAL A 296 -4.71 -5.53 -0.38
C VAL A 296 -6.19 -5.71 -0.74
N TRP A 297 -6.88 -4.61 -0.98
CA TRP A 297 -8.29 -4.63 -1.39
C TRP A 297 -8.50 -5.42 -2.68
N SER A 298 -7.58 -5.27 -3.65
CA SER A 298 -7.67 -6.00 -4.90
C SER A 298 -7.55 -7.52 -4.70
N THR A 299 -6.67 -7.96 -3.80
CA THR A 299 -6.43 -9.37 -3.51
C THR A 299 -7.54 -10.00 -2.66
N SER A 300 -8.04 -9.30 -1.63
CA SER A 300 -9.10 -9.82 -0.75
C SER A 300 -10.37 -10.20 -1.51
N THR A 301 -10.73 -9.41 -2.53
CA THR A 301 -11.90 -9.72 -3.37
C THR A 301 -11.69 -10.90 -4.31
N LEU A 302 -10.44 -11.32 -4.55
CA LEU A 302 -10.14 -12.55 -5.31
C LEU A 302 -10.27 -13.78 -4.40
N VAL A 303 -9.70 -13.75 -3.19
CA VAL A 303 -9.73 -14.88 -2.24
C VAL A 303 -11.16 -15.31 -1.89
N LYS A 304 -12.04 -14.35 -1.56
CA LYS A 304 -13.45 -14.64 -1.22
C LYS A 304 -14.19 -15.39 -2.35
N LYS A 305 -13.76 -15.21 -3.61
CA LYS A 305 -14.38 -15.88 -4.75
C LYS A 305 -13.98 -17.35 -4.84
N ASP A 306 -12.72 -17.64 -4.56
CA ASP A 306 -12.23 -19.02 -4.62
C ASP A 306 -12.94 -19.85 -3.57
N GLU A 307 -13.13 -19.31 -2.35
CA GLU A 307 -13.94 -19.92 -1.28
C GLU A 307 -15.40 -20.17 -1.71
N GLU A 308 -16.12 -19.15 -2.23
CA GLU A 308 -17.50 -19.32 -2.71
C GLU A 308 -17.61 -20.36 -3.84
N SER A 309 -16.59 -20.47 -4.71
CA SER A 309 -16.57 -21.48 -5.77
C SER A 309 -16.34 -22.91 -5.25
N TRP A 310 -15.66 -23.07 -4.12
CA TRP A 310 -15.43 -24.38 -3.50
C TRP A 310 -16.70 -24.89 -2.80
N ASP A 311 -17.47 -24.01 -2.16
CA ASP A 311 -18.71 -24.39 -1.46
C ASP A 311 -19.80 -24.88 -2.44
N VAL A 312 -19.94 -24.23 -3.61
CA VAL A 312 -20.92 -24.66 -4.63
C VAL A 312 -20.61 -26.04 -5.20
N LYS A 313 -19.33 -26.44 -5.25
CA LYS A 313 -18.92 -27.78 -5.73
C LYS A 313 -19.07 -28.88 -4.68
N ARG A 314 -19.25 -28.54 -3.39
CA ARG A 314 -19.40 -29.51 -2.30
C ARG A 314 -20.84 -29.81 -1.93
N LEU A 315 -21.83 -29.13 -2.52
CA LEU A 315 -23.20 -29.60 -2.40
C LEU A 315 -23.26 -30.99 -3.07
N PRO A 316 -23.47 -32.07 -2.30
CA PRO A 316 -23.62 -33.38 -2.89
C PRO A 316 -24.79 -33.25 -3.87
N ILE A 317 -24.53 -33.56 -5.14
CA ILE A 317 -25.59 -33.85 -6.08
C ILE A 317 -26.29 -35.05 -5.46
N ALA A 318 -27.33 -34.78 -4.66
CA ALA A 318 -28.26 -35.77 -4.21
C ALA A 318 -28.79 -36.39 -5.49
N THR A 319 -28.19 -37.53 -5.83
CA THR A 319 -28.50 -38.26 -7.03
C THR A 319 -29.86 -38.85 -6.71
N GLU A 320 -30.91 -38.12 -7.08
CA GLU A 320 -32.29 -38.53 -6.95
C GLU A 320 -32.48 -39.75 -7.85
N SER A 321 -32.12 -40.91 -7.29
CA SER A 321 -32.32 -42.23 -7.86
C SER A 321 -33.31 -42.94 -6.95
N ALA A 322 -34.61 -42.84 -7.27
CA ALA A 322 -35.54 -43.97 -7.33
C ALA A 322 -37.00 -43.51 -7.29
N SER A 323 -37.72 -43.69 -8.41
CA SER A 323 -39.09 -44.20 -8.38
C SER A 323 -39.49 -44.76 -9.75
N THR A 324 -38.87 -45.88 -10.13
CA THR A 324 -39.59 -46.98 -10.79
C THR A 324 -40.02 -47.91 -9.65
N THR A 325 -41.29 -48.26 -9.45
CA THR A 325 -41.94 -49.38 -10.18
C THR A 325 -43.46 -49.49 -9.86
N PRO A 326 -44.24 -50.24 -10.67
CA PRO A 326 -45.67 -50.48 -10.50
C PRO A 326 -45.97 -51.65 -9.53
N SER A 327 -47.17 -51.69 -8.94
CA SER A 327 -47.66 -52.90 -8.27
C SER A 327 -49.18 -53.08 -8.40
N TYR A 328 -49.51 -54.17 -9.08
CA TYR A 328 -50.81 -54.87 -9.14
C TYR A 328 -50.94 -55.72 -7.87
N ARG A 329 -52.13 -55.68 -7.24
CA ARG A 329 -52.42 -56.24 -5.92
C ARG A 329 -53.05 -57.63 -6.08
N ALA A 330 -52.36 -58.69 -5.68
CA ALA A 330 -52.96 -59.99 -5.37
C ALA A 330 -52.56 -60.41 -3.95
N ARG A 331 -53.60 -60.78 -3.19
CA ARG A 331 -53.66 -61.04 -1.76
C ARG A 331 -53.23 -62.48 -1.45
N VAL A 332 -52.26 -62.68 -0.56
CA VAL A 332 -52.07 -63.92 0.20
C VAL A 332 -51.66 -63.57 1.64
N GLU A 333 -52.25 -64.33 2.57
CA GLU A 333 -52.33 -64.22 4.02
C GLU A 333 -51.07 -64.65 4.80
N PRO A 334 -51.04 -64.49 6.16
CA PRO A 334 -49.83 -64.32 6.97
C PRO A 334 -49.34 -65.61 7.66
N LYS A 335 -48.11 -65.57 8.18
CA LYS A 335 -47.62 -66.46 9.25
C LYS A 335 -46.72 -65.72 10.26
N PRO A 336 -46.66 -66.21 11.52
CA PRO A 336 -46.23 -65.44 12.69
C PRO A 336 -44.83 -65.80 13.21
N VAL A 337 -44.30 -64.89 14.04
CA VAL A 337 -43.44 -65.12 15.23
C VAL A 337 -42.04 -65.71 15.01
N GLU A 338 -41.01 -64.97 15.41
CA GLU A 338 -40.16 -65.35 16.56
C GLU A 338 -39.28 -64.18 17.03
N GLU A 339 -39.33 -63.94 18.34
CA GLU A 339 -38.45 -63.09 19.12
C GLU A 339 -37.15 -63.84 19.46
N GLY A 340 -36.01 -63.16 19.35
CA GLY A 340 -34.72 -63.56 19.92
C GLY A 340 -33.75 -62.40 19.71
N LEU A 341 -33.42 -61.57 20.70
CA LEU A 341 -32.68 -61.83 21.95
C LEU A 341 -31.26 -62.36 21.67
N PHE A 342 -30.27 -61.45 21.62
CA PHE A 342 -29.06 -61.42 22.47
C PHE A 342 -27.94 -60.54 21.84
N HIS A 343 -27.51 -59.58 22.68
CA HIS A 343 -26.14 -59.20 23.04
C HIS A 343 -25.02 -58.89 22.02
N ASP A 344 -24.43 -57.73 22.33
CA ASP A 344 -23.00 -57.45 22.53
C ASP A 344 -22.03 -57.17 21.38
N VAL A 345 -21.43 -55.98 21.53
CA VAL A 345 -19.99 -55.70 21.59
C VAL A 345 -19.15 -56.17 20.40
N VAL A 346 -18.47 -55.22 19.75
CA VAL A 346 -17.01 -55.22 19.63
C VAL A 346 -16.54 -53.97 18.88
N ASP A 347 -15.63 -53.26 19.56
CA ASP A 347 -14.58 -52.38 19.08
C ASP A 347 -14.13 -52.59 17.63
N LYS A 348 -14.08 -51.51 16.85
CA LYS A 348 -13.02 -51.32 15.83
C LYS A 348 -12.56 -49.87 15.77
N THR A 349 -11.47 -49.63 16.49
CA THR A 349 -10.36 -48.77 16.11
C THR A 349 -10.20 -48.67 14.59
N GLN A 350 -10.36 -47.46 14.04
CA GLN A 350 -10.02 -47.18 12.65
C GLN A 350 -8.78 -46.32 12.59
N ALA A 351 -7.73 -46.92 12.04
CA ALA A 351 -6.39 -46.42 11.88
C ALA A 351 -6.32 -45.21 10.93
N TRP A 352 -5.37 -44.33 11.22
CA TRP A 352 -4.88 -43.29 10.32
C TRP A 352 -4.22 -43.90 9.07
N PRO A 353 -4.39 -43.34 7.87
CA PRO A 353 -3.66 -43.79 6.70
C PRO A 353 -2.24 -43.21 6.63
N ASP A 354 -1.32 -44.10 6.26
CA ASP A 354 0.11 -43.90 6.00
C ASP A 354 0.43 -42.74 5.02
N PRO A 355 1.49 -41.96 5.26
CA PRO A 355 1.96 -40.89 4.40
C PRO A 355 3.04 -41.38 3.41
N GLU A 356 2.80 -42.43 2.62
CA GLU A 356 3.73 -42.83 1.56
C GLU A 356 3.02 -43.26 0.28
N ARG A 357 2.68 -42.27 -0.55
CA ARG A 357 2.49 -42.48 -2.00
C ARG A 357 2.79 -41.22 -2.79
N ALA A 358 4.06 -40.87 -2.84
CA ALA A 358 4.60 -39.90 -3.80
C ALA A 358 5.00 -40.63 -5.09
N THR A 359 4.09 -40.75 -6.05
CA THR A 359 4.47 -40.97 -7.45
C THR A 359 3.44 -40.36 -8.42
N SER A 360 3.98 -39.46 -9.26
CA SER A 360 3.56 -39.22 -10.65
C SER A 360 2.11 -38.80 -10.91
N ARG A 361 1.88 -37.48 -10.89
CA ARG A 361 0.96 -36.83 -11.84
C ARG A 361 1.46 -35.44 -12.19
N SER A 362 2.11 -35.37 -13.35
CA SER A 362 2.44 -34.14 -14.05
C SER A 362 1.15 -33.51 -14.60
N ASP A 363 0.49 -32.70 -13.78
CA ASP A 363 -0.59 -31.84 -14.27
C ASP A 363 0.01 -30.58 -14.90
N VAL A 364 -0.24 -30.48 -16.20
CA VAL A 364 0.09 -29.35 -17.06
C VAL A 364 -0.60 -28.09 -16.53
N ILE A 365 0.20 -27.18 -16.01
CA ILE A 365 -0.22 -25.81 -15.68
C ILE A 365 -0.36 -25.06 -17.02
N PRO A 366 -1.50 -24.43 -17.34
CA PRO A 366 -1.60 -23.57 -18.51
C PRO A 366 -0.78 -22.31 -18.28
N LEU A 367 0.42 -22.29 -18.85
CA LEU A 367 1.29 -21.13 -19.01
C LEU A 367 0.57 -20.09 -19.86
N THR A 368 -0.11 -19.13 -19.23
CA THR A 368 -0.67 -17.98 -19.94
C THR A 368 0.44 -16.94 -20.10
N VAL A 369 1.03 -16.94 -21.30
CA VAL A 369 1.82 -15.88 -21.95
C VAL A 369 3.21 -15.64 -21.35
N LEU A 370 4.15 -16.50 -21.73
CA LEU A 370 5.56 -16.15 -21.88
C LEU A 370 5.77 -15.51 -23.26
N VAL A 371 6.59 -14.48 -23.25
CA VAL A 371 7.17 -13.72 -24.35
C VAL A 371 7.56 -14.63 -25.52
N GLN A 372 6.96 -14.39 -26.68
CA GLN A 372 7.40 -14.96 -27.95
C GLN A 372 8.60 -14.12 -28.42
N THR A 373 9.81 -14.63 -28.16
CA THR A 373 11.06 -14.10 -28.73
C THR A 373 11.05 -14.41 -30.22
N GLU A 374 10.83 -13.38 -31.03
CA GLU A 374 10.90 -13.48 -32.48
C GLU A 374 12.38 -13.65 -32.88
N ARG A 375 12.74 -14.87 -33.29
CA ARG A 375 13.96 -15.14 -34.05
C ARG A 375 13.79 -14.50 -35.43
N THR A 376 14.46 -13.39 -35.68
CA THR A 376 14.73 -12.91 -37.03
C THR A 376 15.85 -13.76 -37.63
N SER A 377 15.49 -14.63 -38.58
CA SER A 377 16.42 -15.14 -39.59
C SER A 377 16.54 -14.12 -40.72
N VAL A 378 17.76 -13.62 -40.91
CA VAL A 378 18.43 -13.19 -42.15
C VAL A 378 17.55 -12.87 -43.38
N ALA A 379 17.64 -11.60 -43.81
CA ALA A 379 17.98 -11.22 -45.18
C ALA A 379 18.90 -10.01 -45.11
#